data_AF-A0AAD0VCI1-F1
#
_entry.id   AF-A0AAD0VCI1-F1
#
_cell.length_a   1.000
_cell.length_b   1.000
_cell.length_c   1.000
_cell.angle_alpha   90.00
_cell.angle_beta   90.00
_cell.angle_gamma   90.00
#
_symmetry.space_group_name_H-M   'P 1'
#
loop_
_entity.id
_entity.type
_entity.pdbx_description
1 polymer ?
#
loop_
_entity_poly.entity_id
_entity_poly.type
_entity_poly.pdbx_seq_one_letter_code
_entity_poly.pdbx_strand_id
1 'polypeptide(L)'
;MTKEERAIKWFRNIPNAELLDMKTKMNICSKVAKKVIIIFLILFAVEFILLFMISDGEIFSIMTNFLNNISEGSSTRNRYRRVAFIGGLICLPVVMLPLIIALIYKNKSLKSETAKATDP
;
A
#
# COMPACT_ATOMS: atom_id res chain seq x y z
N MET A 1 15.20 0.70 -7.40
CA MET A 1 15.57 1.93 -6.67
C MET A 1 16.51 1.58 -5.54
N THR A 2 17.73 2.12 -5.58
CA THR A 2 18.73 1.94 -4.53
C THR A 2 18.31 2.65 -3.23
N LYS A 3 18.98 2.35 -2.10
CA LYS A 3 18.68 3.02 -0.82
C LYS A 3 18.99 4.52 -0.86
N GLU A 4 19.98 4.90 -1.65
CA GLU A 4 20.42 6.28 -1.84
C GLU A 4 19.41 7.09 -2.67
N GLU A 5 19.04 6.57 -3.85
CA GLU A 5 17.99 7.16 -4.70
C GLU A 5 16.66 7.31 -3.95
N ARG A 6 16.32 6.31 -3.10
CA ARG A 6 15.14 6.35 -2.24
C ARG A 6 15.18 7.54 -1.29
N ALA A 7 16.32 7.74 -0.62
CA ALA A 7 16.49 8.81 0.33
C ALA A 7 16.38 10.17 -0.35
N ILE A 8 17.08 10.38 -1.47
CA ILE A 8 16.98 11.63 -2.26
C ILE A 8 15.52 11.92 -2.62
N LYS A 9 14.80 10.91 -3.15
CA LYS A 9 13.40 11.07 -3.57
C LYS A 9 12.46 11.39 -2.41
N TRP A 10 12.65 10.74 -1.26
CA TRP A 10 11.73 10.89 -0.12
C TRP A 10 11.95 12.19 0.66
N PHE A 11 13.20 12.68 0.69
CA PHE A 11 13.55 13.91 1.39
C PHE A 11 13.46 15.18 0.53
N ARG A 12 13.27 15.06 -0.80
CA ARG A 12 13.18 16.22 -1.72
C ARG A 12 12.16 17.30 -1.31
N ASN A 13 11.08 16.90 -0.63
CA ASN A 13 10.01 17.81 -0.19
C ASN A 13 9.95 17.97 1.34
N ILE A 14 11.00 17.58 2.07
CA ILE A 14 11.06 17.66 3.53
C ILE A 14 11.94 18.88 3.92
N PRO A 15 11.40 19.86 4.65
CA PRO A 15 12.20 20.99 5.14
C PRO A 15 13.29 20.48 6.10
N ASN A 16 14.43 21.18 6.15
CA ASN A 16 15.60 20.85 6.98
C ASN A 16 16.31 19.54 6.62
N ALA A 17 15.94 18.89 5.51
CA ALA A 17 16.63 17.70 5.05
C ALA A 17 18.10 17.97 4.69
N GLU A 18 18.46 19.19 4.26
CA GLU A 18 19.84 19.55 3.88
C GLU A 18 20.83 19.46 5.04
N LEU A 19 20.36 19.62 6.28
CA LEU A 19 21.18 19.56 7.49
C LEU A 19 21.58 18.13 7.88
N LEU A 20 20.93 17.11 7.31
CA LEU A 20 21.20 15.70 7.62
C LEU A 20 22.20 15.09 6.66
N ASP A 21 23.20 14.38 7.22
CA ASP A 21 24.09 13.54 6.44
C ASP A 21 23.33 12.44 5.68
N MET A 22 23.87 12.03 4.54
CA MET A 22 23.24 11.05 3.66
C MET A 22 23.05 9.69 4.36
N LYS A 23 23.98 9.29 5.22
CA LYS A 23 23.85 8.05 6.01
C LYS A 23 22.65 8.11 6.95
N THR A 24 22.43 9.25 7.59
CA THR A 24 21.29 9.48 8.50
C THR A 24 19.97 9.46 7.73
N LYS A 25 19.90 10.12 6.57
CA LYS A 25 18.73 10.07 5.66
C LYS A 25 18.39 8.63 5.26
N MET A 26 19.38 7.85 4.84
CA MET A 26 19.17 6.45 4.47
C MET A 26 18.67 5.60 5.64
N ASN A 27 19.19 5.82 6.85
CA ASN A 27 18.75 5.10 8.05
C ASN A 27 17.29 5.44 8.40
N ILE A 28 16.93 6.74 8.40
CA ILE A 28 15.56 7.20 8.62
C ILE A 28 14.63 6.62 7.55
N CYS A 29 14.98 6.69 6.26
CA CYS A 29 14.19 6.10 5.19
C CYS A 29 13.97 4.59 5.39
N SER A 30 15.00 3.84 5.78
CA SER A 30 14.90 2.40 6.03
C SER A 30 13.97 2.10 7.21
N LYS A 31 14.12 2.84 8.32
CA LYS A 31 13.28 2.72 9.51
C LYS A 31 11.81 3.04 9.21
N VAL A 32 11.55 4.15 8.53
CA VAL A 32 10.20 4.56 8.14
C VAL A 32 9.61 3.57 7.12
N ALA A 33 10.38 3.12 6.13
CA ALA A 33 9.91 2.15 5.15
C ALA A 33 9.44 0.85 5.82
N LYS A 34 10.22 0.31 6.76
CA LYS A 34 9.82 -0.89 7.53
C LYS A 34 8.52 -0.66 8.29
N LYS A 35 8.38 0.47 9.01
CA LYS A 35 7.15 0.80 9.73
C LYS A 35 5.94 0.94 8.81
N VAL A 36 6.10 1.62 7.67
CA VAL A 36 5.05 1.80 6.66
C VAL A 36 4.59 0.45 6.10
N ILE A 37 5.52 -0.46 5.80
CA ILE A 37 5.19 -1.82 5.33
C ILE A 37 4.41 -2.59 6.40
N ILE A 38 4.85 -2.56 7.66
CA ILE A 38 4.16 -3.25 8.76
C ILE A 38 2.73 -2.71 8.93
N ILE A 39 2.57 -1.39 8.95
CA ILE A 39 1.24 -0.75 9.07
C ILE A 39 0.35 -1.13 7.89
N PHE A 40 0.89 -1.09 6.67
CA PHE A 40 0.16 -1.50 5.48
C PHE A 40 -0.31 -2.95 5.57
N LEU A 41 0.56 -3.89 5.97
CA LEU A 41 0.21 -5.30 6.11
C LEU A 41 -0.87 -5.53 7.18
N ILE A 42 -0.78 -4.84 8.32
CA ILE A 42 -1.78 -4.95 9.39
C ILE A 42 -3.12 -4.42 8.91
N LEU A 43 -3.16 -3.23 8.31
CA LEU A 43 -4.40 -2.64 7.79
C LEU A 43 -5.03 -3.51 6.71
N PHE A 44 -4.20 -3.97 5.76
CA PHE A 44 -4.65 -4.87 4.70
C PHE A 44 -5.21 -6.18 5.24
N ALA A 45 -4.55 -6.79 6.24
CA ALA A 45 -5.04 -8.01 6.88
C ALA A 45 -6.37 -7.77 7.62
N VAL A 46 -6.50 -6.66 8.34
CA VAL A 46 -7.75 -6.29 9.03
C VAL A 46 -8.89 -6.10 8.03
N GLU A 47 -8.67 -5.37 6.94
CA GLU A 47 -9.68 -5.19 5.89
C GLU A 47 -10.06 -6.52 5.25
N PHE A 48 -9.08 -7.38 4.98
CA PHE A 48 -9.34 -8.71 4.42
C PHE A 48 -10.16 -9.60 5.36
N ILE A 49 -9.85 -9.59 6.66
CA ILE A 49 -10.63 -10.31 7.69
C ILE A 49 -12.05 -9.76 7.76
N LEU A 50 -12.22 -8.44 7.73
CA LEU A 50 -13.54 -7.81 7.78
C LEU A 50 -14.39 -8.23 6.58
N LEU A 51 -13.82 -8.23 5.38
CA LEU A 51 -14.50 -8.72 4.18
C LEU A 51 -14.87 -10.20 4.33
N PHE A 52 -13.97 -11.01 4.87
CA PHE A 52 -14.20 -12.43 5.07
C PHE A 52 -15.39 -12.67 6.00
N MET A 53 -15.48 -11.90 7.09
CA MET A 53 -16.63 -11.93 8.00
C MET A 53 -17.93 -11.45 7.33
N ILE A 54 -17.89 -10.37 6.56
CA ILE A 54 -19.08 -9.84 5.84
C ILE A 54 -19.60 -10.84 4.80
N SER A 55 -18.71 -11.65 4.24
CA SER A 55 -19.08 -12.64 3.22
C SER A 55 -19.38 -14.01 3.82
N ASP A 56 -19.56 -14.12 5.15
CA ASP A 56 -19.79 -15.38 5.87
C ASP A 56 -18.75 -16.48 5.56
N GLY A 57 -17.51 -16.07 5.27
CA GLY A 57 -16.43 -16.96 4.87
C GLY A 57 -16.49 -17.45 3.42
N GLU A 58 -17.49 -17.04 2.64
CA GLU A 58 -17.70 -17.47 1.26
C GLU A 58 -16.86 -16.69 0.23
N ILE A 59 -15.93 -15.82 0.65
CA ILE A 59 -15.07 -15.06 -0.29
C ILE A 59 -14.40 -15.98 -1.32
N PHE A 60 -13.86 -17.11 -0.86
CA PHE A 60 -13.17 -18.05 -1.74
C PHE A 60 -14.15 -18.78 -2.68
N SER A 61 -15.37 -19.04 -2.22
CA SER A 61 -16.44 -19.63 -3.04
C SER A 61 -16.93 -18.64 -4.10
N ILE A 62 -17.15 -17.37 -3.72
CA ILE A 62 -17.51 -16.28 -4.63
C ILE A 62 -16.40 -16.09 -5.67
N MET A 63 -15.13 -16.10 -5.25
CA MET A 63 -13.98 -16.01 -6.15
C MET A 63 -13.91 -17.21 -7.10
N THR A 64 -14.08 -18.43 -6.60
CA THR A 64 -14.05 -19.65 -7.42
C THR A 64 -15.19 -19.66 -8.44
N ASN A 65 -16.40 -19.28 -8.01
CA ASN A 65 -17.55 -19.15 -8.90
C ASN A 65 -17.33 -18.07 -9.96
N PHE A 66 -16.67 -16.96 -9.60
CA PHE A 66 -16.29 -15.92 -10.53
C PHE A 66 -15.27 -16.43 -11.57
N LEU A 67 -14.22 -17.14 -11.12
CA LEU A 67 -13.21 -17.74 -12.00
C LEU A 67 -13.79 -18.82 -12.90
N ASN A 68 -14.67 -19.67 -12.39
CA ASN A 68 -15.36 -20.69 -13.17
C ASN A 68 -16.29 -20.05 -14.22
N ASN A 69 -17.03 -19.01 -13.85
CA ASN A 69 -17.83 -18.23 -14.81
C ASN A 69 -16.97 -17.57 -15.90
N ILE A 70 -15.72 -17.20 -15.61
CA ILE A 70 -14.78 -16.70 -16.63
C ILE A 70 -14.34 -17.85 -17.55
N SER A 71 -14.08 -19.03 -16.97
CA SER A 71 -13.55 -20.20 -17.68
C SER A 71 -14.59 -20.90 -18.58
N GLU A 72 -15.85 -20.98 -18.17
CA GLU A 72 -16.92 -21.68 -18.92
C GLU A 72 -17.54 -20.82 -20.04
N GLY A 73 -17.37 -19.51 -20.01
CA GLY A 73 -17.97 -18.60 -21.00
C GLY A 73 -17.16 -18.52 -22.30
N SER A 74 -17.84 -18.52 -23.46
CA SER A 74 -17.19 -18.23 -24.75
C SER A 74 -16.44 -16.90 -24.71
N SER A 75 -15.25 -16.88 -25.30
CA SER A 75 -14.19 -15.85 -25.16
C SER A 75 -14.52 -14.51 -25.83
N THR A 76 -15.66 -13.91 -25.51
CA THR A 76 -16.05 -12.62 -26.07
C THR A 76 -15.32 -11.50 -25.33
N ARG A 77 -14.57 -10.66 -26.07
CA ARG A 77 -13.78 -9.53 -25.56
C ARG A 77 -14.54 -8.60 -24.58
N ASN A 78 -15.85 -8.44 -24.76
CA ASN A 78 -16.70 -7.63 -23.88
C ASN A 78 -16.98 -8.26 -22.50
N ARG A 79 -16.92 -9.59 -22.37
CA ARG A 79 -17.09 -10.30 -21.08
C ARG A 79 -15.84 -10.14 -20.21
N TYR A 80 -14.65 -10.37 -20.77
CA TYR A 80 -13.38 -10.13 -20.07
C TYR A 80 -13.25 -8.69 -19.56
N ARG A 81 -13.68 -7.71 -20.36
CA ARG A 81 -13.67 -6.31 -19.94
C ARG A 81 -14.55 -6.08 -18.70
N ARG A 82 -15.79 -6.59 -18.69
CA ARG A 82 -16.71 -6.48 -17.54
C ARG A 82 -16.19 -7.16 -16.29
N VAL A 83 -15.64 -8.36 -16.44
CA VAL A 83 -15.01 -9.14 -15.36
C VAL A 83 -13.86 -8.36 -14.74
N ALA A 84 -12.93 -7.84 -15.55
CA ALA A 84 -11.81 -7.03 -15.07
C ALA A 84 -12.29 -5.76 -14.35
N PHE A 85 -13.36 -5.12 -14.84
CA PHE A 85 -13.97 -3.95 -14.18
C PHE A 85 -14.56 -4.30 -12.81
N ILE A 86 -15.34 -5.37 -12.69
CA ILE A 86 -15.97 -5.78 -11.42
C ILE A 86 -14.90 -6.19 -10.41
N GLY A 87 -13.95 -7.05 -10.81
CA GLY A 87 -12.86 -7.47 -9.92
C GLY A 87 -11.96 -6.29 -9.51
N GLY A 88 -11.67 -5.39 -10.46
CA GLY A 88 -10.96 -4.15 -10.18
C GLY A 88 -11.70 -3.28 -9.16
N LEU A 89 -13.00 -3.06 -9.34
CA LEU A 89 -13.82 -2.22 -8.47
C LEU A 89 -13.90 -2.75 -7.04
N ILE A 90 -13.94 -4.07 -6.85
CA ILE A 90 -13.97 -4.70 -5.52
C ILE A 90 -12.60 -4.62 -4.84
N CYS A 91 -11.51 -4.88 -5.57
CA CYS A 91 -10.16 -4.85 -5.01
C CYS A 91 -9.64 -3.41 -4.79
N LEU A 92 -10.13 -2.43 -5.54
CA LEU A 92 -9.66 -1.05 -5.48
C LEU A 92 -9.79 -0.45 -4.07
N PRO A 93 -10.95 -0.44 -3.39
CA PRO A 93 -11.08 0.16 -2.07
C PRO A 93 -10.20 -0.54 -1.02
N VAL A 94 -10.07 -1.87 -1.10
CA VAL A 94 -9.30 -2.72 -0.17
C VAL A 94 -7.78 -2.49 -0.29
N VAL A 95 -7.30 -2.07 -1.46
CA VAL A 95 -5.88 -1.77 -1.66
C VAL A 95 -5.61 -0.27 -1.52
N MET A 96 -6.51 0.57 -2.02
CA MET A 96 -6.33 2.03 -2.00
C MET A 96 -6.40 2.59 -0.58
N LEU A 97 -7.30 2.09 0.28
CA LEU A 97 -7.44 2.62 1.62
C LEU A 97 -6.17 2.39 2.48
N PRO A 98 -5.59 1.17 2.56
CA PRO A 98 -4.33 0.94 3.26
C PRO A 98 -3.17 1.73 2.65
N LEU A 99 -3.13 1.88 1.32
CA LEU A 99 -2.11 2.67 0.63
C LEU A 99 -2.16 4.15 1.01
N ILE A 100 -3.35 4.77 1.01
CA ILE A 100 -3.51 6.19 1.36
C ILE A 100 -3.05 6.43 2.80
N ILE A 101 -3.48 5.59 3.74
CA ILE A 101 -3.09 5.69 5.15
C ILE A 101 -1.57 5.52 5.31
N ALA A 102 -0.99 4.53 4.63
CA ALA A 102 0.46 4.28 4.62
C ALA A 102 1.25 5.50 4.08
N LEU A 103 0.77 6.17 3.03
CA LEU A 103 1.40 7.36 2.46
C LEU A 103 1.33 8.57 3.41
N ILE A 104 0.19 8.77 4.07
CA ILE A 104 0.03 9.82 5.09
C ILE A 104 0.99 9.57 6.26
N TYR A 105 1.03 8.32 6.75
CA TYR A 105 1.92 7.94 7.84
C TYR A 105 3.40 8.11 7.47
N LYS A 106 3.79 7.73 6.25
CA LYS A 106 5.14 7.94 5.72
C LYS A 106 5.53 9.42 5.81
N ASN A 107 4.69 10.32 5.30
CA ASN A 107 4.98 11.75 5.27
C ASN A 107 5.08 12.35 6.69
N LYS A 108 4.18 11.96 7.61
CA LYS A 108 4.24 12.40 9.01
C LYS A 108 5.51 11.87 9.71
N SER A 109 5.82 10.60 9.52
CA SER A 109 6.98 9.95 10.14
C SER A 109 8.29 10.57 9.67
N LEU A 110 8.44 10.82 8.37
CA LEU A 110 9.62 11.50 7.81
C LEU A 110 9.81 12.89 8.43
N LYS A 111 8.76 13.71 8.50
CA LYS A 111 8.84 15.04 9.14
C LYS A 111 9.25 14.92 10.61
N SER A 112 8.66 13.99 11.35
CA SER A 112 8.96 13.81 12.78
C SER A 112 10.38 13.30 13.06
N GLU A 113 10.88 12.36 12.27
CA GLU A 113 12.24 11.80 12.44
C GLU A 113 13.29 12.81 11.96
N THR A 114 12.97 13.68 11.01
CA THR A 114 13.84 14.80 10.58
C THR A 114 13.94 15.87 11.66
N ALA A 115 12.81 16.29 12.25
CA ALA A 115 12.80 17.27 13.34
C ALA A 115 13.63 16.78 14.54
N LYS A 116 13.44 15.52 14.96
CA LYS A 116 14.22 14.89 16.03
C LYS A 116 15.72 14.79 15.76
N ALA A 117 16.12 14.78 14.50
CA ALA A 117 17.52 14.70 14.11
C ALA A 117 18.15 16.08 13.87
N THR A 118 17.36 17.17 13.93
CA THR A 118 17.80 18.55 13.67
C THR A 118 17.78 19.40 14.95
N ASP A 119 16.92 19.09 15.93
CA ASP A 119 17.00 19.67 17.28
C ASP A 119 18.02 18.86 18.13
N PRO A 120 19.12 19.50 18.60
CA PRO A 120 20.18 18.85 19.39
C PRO A 120 19.75 18.47 20.82
#